data_AF-A0A0A0KDV5-F1
#
_entry.id   AF-A0A0A0KDV5-F1
#
_cell.length_a   1.000
_cell.length_b   1.000
_cell.length_c   1.000
_cell.angle_alpha   90.00
_cell.angle_beta   90.00
_cell.angle_gamma   90.00
#
_symmetry.space_group_name_H-M   'P 1'
#
loop_
_entity.id
_entity.type
_entity.pdbx_description
1 polymer ?
#
loop_
_entity_poly.entity_id
_entity_poly.type
_entity_poly.pdbx_seq_one_letter_code
_entity_poly.pdbx_strand_id
1 'polypeptide(L)'
;MQNGPDFGSPPSLIRKKLLNILGESGKTSSFIDDIATVKRYCSESSHAFPVTSDDEALSRAKKEAMNEKVHFIWTQFSELNSYHKKQVDDEEKLNVKLAELLSLLTCDTKSVNKKRNRAKISVELQEILARMDSRINDLYTSLPTNAMLIICTGHGDITLVQRLRKMLQEQSETSICREKIVKILEELHAQAEVALCFVCTKH
;
A
#
# COMPACT_ATOMS: atom_id res chain seq x y z
N MET A 1 14.08 2.03 26.89
CA MET A 1 14.25 1.31 25.61
C MET A 1 14.96 2.24 24.65
N GLN A 2 16.23 1.98 24.36
CA GLN A 2 17.10 2.92 23.63
C GLN A 2 17.06 2.74 22.10
N ASN A 3 16.42 1.66 21.61
CA ASN A 3 16.36 1.28 20.19
C ASN A 3 14.92 1.01 19.70
N GLY A 4 13.91 1.68 20.27
CA GLY A 4 12.54 1.55 19.79
C GLY A 4 12.31 2.30 18.47
N PRO A 5 11.38 1.87 17.60
CA PRO A 5 11.01 2.62 16.41
C PRO A 5 10.44 3.99 16.82
N ASP A 6 11.07 5.04 16.31
CA ASP A 6 10.69 6.42 16.61
C ASP A 6 9.57 6.86 15.65
N PHE A 7 8.34 6.86 16.14
CA PHE A 7 7.16 7.30 15.39
C PHE A 7 6.90 8.78 15.69
N GLY A 8 7.14 9.64 14.69
CA GLY A 8 6.69 11.05 14.72
C GLY A 8 7.75 12.09 15.10
N SER A 9 9.00 11.70 15.40
CA SER A 9 10.09 12.66 15.55
C SER A 9 10.63 13.14 14.19
N PRO A 10 11.02 14.42 14.07
CA PRO A 10 11.67 14.92 12.86
C PRO A 10 12.98 14.17 12.64
N PRO A 11 13.27 13.70 11.41
CA PRO A 11 14.39 12.79 11.17
C PRO A 11 15.72 13.50 11.42
N SER A 12 16.37 13.22 12.55
CA SER A 12 17.77 13.53 12.77
C SER A 12 18.63 12.40 12.18
N LEU A 13 19.57 12.76 11.31
CA LEU A 13 20.63 11.92 10.71
C LEU A 13 20.17 10.96 9.60
N ILE A 14 21.09 10.74 8.65
CA ILE A 14 20.97 9.93 7.43
C ILE A 14 20.32 8.57 7.76
N ARG A 15 19.01 8.42 7.46
CA ARG A 15 18.31 7.14 7.65
C ARG A 15 18.95 6.11 6.71
N LYS A 16 19.61 5.10 7.28
CA LYS A 16 20.07 3.92 6.53
C LYS A 16 18.84 3.12 6.07
N LYS A 17 18.90 2.61 4.83
CA LYS A 17 17.87 1.72 4.29
C LYS A 17 17.90 0.38 5.04
N LEU A 18 16.74 -0.25 5.23
CA LEU A 18 16.62 -1.57 5.87
C LEU A 18 17.55 -2.61 5.23
N LEU A 19 17.60 -2.68 3.89
CA LEU A 19 18.44 -3.64 3.18
C LEU A 19 19.94 -3.42 3.42
N ASN A 20 20.37 -2.18 3.61
CA ASN A 20 21.76 -1.88 3.98
C ASN A 20 22.07 -2.40 5.38
N ILE A 21 21.15 -2.21 6.33
CA ILE A 21 21.29 -2.71 7.71
C ILE A 21 21.37 -4.25 7.71
N LEU A 22 20.52 -4.91 6.92
CA LEU A 22 20.56 -6.36 6.75
C LEU A 22 21.90 -6.82 6.16
N GLY A 23 22.37 -6.18 5.09
CA GLY A 23 23.67 -6.48 4.48
C GLY A 23 24.84 -6.30 5.45
N GLU A 24 24.88 -5.18 6.18
CA GLU A 24 25.89 -4.91 7.23
C GLU A 24 25.88 -5.96 8.35
N SER A 25 24.73 -6.58 8.63
CA SER A 25 24.58 -7.67 9.61
C SER A 25 24.87 -9.06 9.04
N GLY A 26 25.35 -9.16 7.80
CA GLY A 26 25.63 -10.43 7.12
C GLY A 26 24.37 -11.19 6.65
N LYS A 27 23.22 -10.51 6.58
CA LYS A 27 21.95 -11.08 6.14
C LYS A 27 21.73 -10.79 4.66
N THR A 28 21.78 -11.82 3.83
CA THR A 28 21.37 -11.75 2.42
C THR A 28 19.88 -11.45 2.33
N SER A 29 19.51 -10.55 1.43
CA SER A 29 18.11 -10.17 1.20
C SER A 29 17.77 -10.13 -0.28
N SER A 30 16.50 -10.33 -0.59
CA SER A 30 15.95 -10.28 -1.94
C SER A 30 14.84 -9.24 -2.00
N PHE A 31 14.92 -8.36 -3.00
CA PHE A 31 14.01 -7.23 -3.17
C PHE A 31 13.31 -7.34 -4.52
N ILE A 32 12.01 -7.65 -4.47
CA ILE A 32 11.15 -7.97 -5.62
C ILE A 32 10.08 -6.89 -5.72
N ASP A 33 10.20 -5.99 -6.68
CA ASP A 33 9.28 -4.85 -6.80
C ASP A 33 9.35 -4.24 -8.21
N ASP A 34 8.62 -3.16 -8.45
CA ASP A 34 8.74 -2.39 -9.69
C ASP A 34 10.15 -1.80 -9.86
N ILE A 35 10.54 -1.56 -11.12
CA ILE A 35 11.89 -1.11 -11.46
C ILE A 35 12.31 0.21 -10.79
N ALA A 36 11.39 1.14 -10.58
CA ALA A 36 11.72 2.42 -9.95
C ALA A 36 11.97 2.23 -8.44
N THR A 37 11.16 1.40 -7.78
CA THR A 37 11.30 1.06 -6.37
C THR A 37 12.57 0.25 -6.13
N VAL A 38 12.86 -0.75 -6.96
CA VAL A 38 14.11 -1.54 -6.90
C VAL A 38 15.33 -0.62 -7.04
N LYS A 39 15.39 0.24 -8.07
CA LYS A 39 16.51 1.18 -8.24
C LYS A 39 16.70 2.12 -7.05
N ARG A 40 15.59 2.51 -6.41
CA ARG A 40 15.63 3.47 -5.30
C ARG A 40 16.03 2.82 -3.98
N TYR A 41 15.60 1.60 -3.69
CA TYR A 41 15.70 1.02 -2.35
C TYR A 41 16.60 -0.21 -2.23
N CYS A 42 16.97 -0.85 -3.34
CA CYS A 42 17.89 -1.98 -3.31
C CYS A 42 19.26 -1.58 -2.72
N SER A 43 19.94 -2.56 -2.12
CA SER A 43 21.32 -2.47 -1.66
C SER A 43 22.24 -3.23 -2.61
N GLU A 44 23.53 -2.91 -2.64
CA GLU A 44 24.51 -3.63 -3.48
C GLU A 44 24.64 -5.12 -3.08
N SER A 45 24.37 -5.43 -1.81
CA SER A 45 24.43 -6.78 -1.24
C SER A 45 23.13 -7.59 -1.37
N SER A 46 22.06 -7.02 -1.93
CA SER A 46 20.76 -7.69 -2.05
C SER A 46 20.46 -8.13 -3.48
N HIS A 47 19.79 -9.27 -3.65
CA HIS A 47 19.27 -9.68 -4.94
C HIS A 47 18.15 -8.73 -5.37
N ALA A 48 18.26 -8.19 -6.58
CA ALA A 48 17.33 -7.21 -7.13
C ALA A 48 16.49 -7.84 -8.25
N PHE A 49 15.18 -7.89 -8.07
CA PHE A 49 14.26 -8.47 -9.05
C PHE A 49 13.21 -7.42 -9.46
N PRO A 50 13.49 -6.61 -10.49
CA PRO A 50 12.45 -5.77 -11.08
C PRO A 50 11.39 -6.67 -11.73
N VAL A 51 10.13 -6.48 -11.35
CA VAL A 51 8.99 -7.23 -11.89
C VAL A 51 7.95 -6.30 -12.52
N THR A 52 7.13 -6.87 -13.39
CA THR A 52 6.08 -6.13 -14.12
C THR A 52 4.67 -6.59 -13.79
N SER A 53 4.53 -7.68 -13.05
CA SER A 53 3.24 -8.24 -12.64
C SER A 53 3.32 -8.92 -11.29
N ASP A 54 2.16 -9.05 -10.63
CA ASP A 54 2.05 -9.71 -9.33
C ASP A 54 2.32 -11.22 -9.43
N ASP A 55 2.03 -11.84 -10.58
CA ASP A 55 2.31 -13.27 -10.81
C ASP A 55 3.82 -13.52 -10.97
N GLU A 56 4.53 -12.61 -11.62
CA GLU A 56 6.00 -12.62 -11.67
C GLU A 56 6.59 -12.40 -10.26
N ALA A 57 6.06 -11.43 -9.51
CA ALA A 57 6.48 -11.17 -8.13
C ALA A 57 6.28 -12.39 -7.23
N LEU A 58 5.14 -13.07 -7.33
CA LEU A 58 4.84 -14.30 -6.61
C LEU A 58 5.84 -15.40 -6.99
N SER A 59 6.05 -15.65 -8.28
CA SER A 59 6.99 -16.67 -8.75
C SER A 59 8.41 -16.46 -8.21
N ARG A 60 8.91 -15.21 -8.24
CA ARG A 60 10.21 -14.84 -7.68
C ARG A 60 10.26 -15.01 -6.17
N ALA A 61 9.23 -14.57 -5.46
CA ALA A 61 9.18 -14.66 -4.00
C ALA A 61 9.20 -16.11 -3.54
N LYS A 62 8.44 -16.99 -4.19
CA LYS A 62 8.45 -18.45 -3.93
C LYS A 62 9.82 -19.05 -4.17
N LYS A 63 10.49 -18.67 -5.27
CA LYS A 63 11.83 -19.17 -5.58
C LYS A 63 12.85 -18.75 -4.53
N GLU A 64 12.83 -17.49 -4.11
CA GLU A 64 13.75 -16.97 -3.09
C GLU A 64 13.43 -17.50 -1.69
N ALA A 65 12.17 -17.81 -1.39
CA ALA A 65 11.77 -18.42 -0.11
C ALA A 65 12.36 -19.82 0.09
N MET A 66 12.64 -20.53 -1.00
CA MET A 66 13.29 -21.85 -0.98
C MET A 66 14.83 -21.74 -1.03
N ASN A 67 15.39 -20.53 -1.13
CA ASN A 67 16.82 -20.31 -1.16
C ASN A 67 17.37 -20.15 0.26
N GLU A 68 18.02 -21.18 0.78
CA GLU A 68 18.58 -21.20 2.15
C GLU A 68 19.60 -20.09 2.43
N LYS A 69 20.16 -19.46 1.38
CA LYS A 69 21.10 -18.34 1.54
C LYS A 69 20.40 -17.00 1.77
N VAL A 70 19.10 -16.91 1.55
CA VAL A 70 18.29 -15.70 1.66
C VAL A 70 17.61 -15.66 3.02
N HIS A 71 17.76 -14.54 3.73
CA HIS A 71 17.25 -14.37 5.08
C HIS A 71 16.04 -13.44 5.15
N PHE A 72 15.87 -12.58 4.15
CA PHE A 72 14.81 -11.59 4.10
C PHE A 72 14.34 -11.41 2.65
N ILE A 73 13.02 -11.39 2.46
CA ILE A 73 12.41 -11.20 1.15
C ILE A 73 11.39 -10.06 1.27
N TRP A 74 11.55 -9.05 0.44
CA TRP A 74 10.52 -8.05 0.17
C TRP A 74 9.86 -8.37 -1.16
N THR A 75 8.54 -8.44 -1.19
CA THR A 75 7.74 -8.55 -2.41
C THR A 75 6.51 -7.65 -2.32
N GLN A 76 6.16 -6.99 -3.42
CA GLN A 76 4.98 -6.14 -3.51
C GLN A 76 4.00 -6.68 -4.55
N PHE A 77 2.73 -6.79 -4.15
CA PHE A 77 1.60 -6.95 -5.07
C PHE A 77 0.97 -5.59 -5.35
N SER A 78 0.95 -5.22 -6.63
CA SER A 78 0.70 -3.87 -7.13
C SER A 78 -0.68 -3.70 -7.75
N GLU A 79 -1.42 -4.80 -7.99
CA GLU A 79 -2.71 -4.77 -8.71
C GLU A 79 -3.74 -3.86 -8.02
N LEU A 80 -3.87 -3.95 -6.69
CA LEU A 80 -4.80 -3.10 -5.92
C LEU A 80 -4.43 -1.60 -6.00
N ASN A 81 -3.14 -1.28 -5.91
CA ASN A 81 -2.67 0.09 -6.04
C ASN A 81 -2.90 0.63 -7.46
N SER A 82 -2.68 -0.20 -8.48
CA SER A 82 -2.93 0.15 -9.89
C SER A 82 -4.41 0.41 -10.15
N TYR A 83 -5.30 -0.37 -9.52
CA TYR A 83 -6.74 -0.12 -9.55
C TYR A 83 -7.09 1.25 -8.95
N HIS A 84 -6.58 1.57 -7.76
CA HIS A 84 -6.82 2.89 -7.15
C HIS A 84 -6.30 4.05 -8.01
N LYS A 85 -5.09 3.93 -8.58
CA LYS A 85 -4.54 4.93 -9.52
C LYS A 85 -5.47 5.15 -10.72
N LYS A 86 -5.93 4.07 -11.35
CA LYS A 86 -6.87 4.13 -12.48
C LYS A 86 -8.18 4.83 -12.14
N GLN A 87 -8.67 4.69 -10.90
CA GLN A 87 -9.90 5.34 -10.45
C GLN A 87 -9.74 6.87 -10.29
N VAL A 88 -8.54 7.35 -9.97
CA VAL A 88 -8.29 8.79 -9.75
C VAL A 88 -7.80 9.52 -11.00
N ASP A 89 -7.28 8.79 -11.98
CA ASP A 89 -6.89 9.32 -13.29
C ASP A 89 -8.10 9.50 -14.23
N ASP A 90 -9.19 8.77 -13.98
CA ASP A 90 -10.47 8.88 -14.69
C ASP A 90 -11.33 10.00 -14.06
N GLU A 91 -11.47 11.13 -14.76
CA GLU A 91 -12.18 12.30 -14.23
C GLU A 91 -13.65 12.04 -13.90
N GLU A 92 -14.32 11.18 -14.67
CA GLU A 92 -15.73 10.85 -14.43
C GLU A 92 -15.85 10.05 -13.12
N LYS A 93 -15.02 9.02 -12.96
CA LYS A 93 -14.99 8.20 -11.73
C LYS A 93 -14.55 9.00 -10.51
N LEU A 94 -13.57 9.88 -10.67
CA LEU A 94 -13.14 10.79 -9.62
C LEU A 94 -14.29 11.70 -9.18
N ASN A 95 -15.02 12.31 -10.12
CA ASN A 95 -16.15 13.19 -9.81
C ASN A 95 -17.28 12.45 -9.09
N VAL A 96 -17.61 11.22 -9.52
CA VAL A 96 -18.59 10.37 -8.81
C VAL A 96 -18.13 10.09 -7.39
N LYS A 97 -16.87 9.68 -7.19
CA LYS A 97 -16.31 9.37 -5.87
C LYS A 97 -16.28 10.59 -4.95
N LEU A 98 -16.00 11.78 -5.49
CA LEU A 98 -16.04 13.03 -4.74
C LEU A 98 -17.47 13.44 -4.37
N ALA A 99 -18.44 13.24 -5.25
CA ALA A 99 -19.84 13.50 -4.95
C ALA A 99 -20.35 12.57 -3.83
N GLU A 100 -19.95 11.29 -3.84
CA GLU A 100 -20.25 10.35 -2.76
C GLU A 100 -19.65 10.78 -1.41
N LEU A 101 -18.36 11.14 -1.39
CA LEU A 101 -17.68 11.62 -0.18
C LEU A 101 -18.32 12.92 0.34
N LEU A 102 -18.70 13.83 -0.54
CA LEU A 102 -19.40 15.06 -0.15
C LEU A 102 -20.77 14.77 0.44
N SER A 103 -21.54 13.86 -0.18
CA SER A 103 -22.83 13.42 0.34
C SER A 103 -22.70 12.85 1.75
N LEU A 104 -21.66 12.03 2.01
CA LEU A 104 -21.36 11.50 3.33
C LEU A 104 -21.02 12.59 4.36
N LEU A 105 -20.32 13.64 3.94
CA LEU A 105 -19.93 14.76 4.81
C LEU A 105 -21.06 15.77 5.07
N THR A 106 -22.06 15.88 4.17
CA THR A 106 -23.13 16.88 4.26
C THR A 106 -24.45 16.34 4.82
N CYS A 107 -24.63 15.01 4.94
CA CYS A 107 -25.85 14.44 5.53
C CYS A 107 -25.82 14.52 7.07
N ASP A 108 -26.80 15.22 7.64
CA ASP A 108 -26.96 15.43 9.09
C ASP A 108 -26.93 14.11 9.89
N THR A 109 -26.16 14.13 10.98
CA THR A 109 -25.84 13.01 11.89
C THR A 109 -27.02 12.40 12.66
N LYS A 110 -28.26 12.83 12.40
CA LYS A 110 -29.45 12.42 13.19
C LYS A 110 -30.24 11.25 12.62
N SER A 111 -29.95 10.74 11.42
CA SER A 111 -30.71 9.60 10.83
C SER A 111 -29.87 8.42 10.34
N VAL A 112 -28.53 8.46 10.46
CA VAL A 112 -27.63 7.49 9.80
C VAL A 112 -27.21 6.32 10.70
N ASN A 113 -27.82 6.15 11.88
CA ASN A 113 -27.49 5.04 12.78
C ASN A 113 -28.03 3.65 12.37
N LYS A 114 -28.52 3.46 11.13
CA LYS A 114 -29.02 2.14 10.68
C LYS A 114 -28.60 1.66 9.30
N LYS A 115 -27.77 2.40 8.57
CA LYS A 115 -27.09 1.85 7.40
C LYS A 115 -25.71 2.49 7.33
N ARG A 116 -24.73 1.84 7.98
CA ARG A 116 -23.36 1.78 7.45
C ARG A 116 -23.52 1.16 6.06
N ASN A 117 -23.89 1.98 5.07
CA ASN A 117 -23.95 1.57 3.68
C ASN A 117 -22.52 1.15 3.38
N ARG A 118 -22.28 -0.17 3.38
CA ARG A 118 -21.09 -0.74 2.77
C ARG A 118 -21.04 -0.09 1.40
N ALA A 119 -20.07 0.79 1.17
CA ALA A 119 -19.76 1.24 -0.18
C ALA A 119 -19.74 -0.03 -1.02
N LYS A 120 -20.61 -0.10 -2.03
CA LYS A 120 -20.86 -1.34 -2.76
C LYS A 120 -19.53 -1.66 -3.46
N ILE A 121 -18.78 -2.62 -2.91
CA ILE A 121 -17.49 -3.03 -3.46
C ILE A 121 -17.76 -3.40 -4.91
N SER A 122 -17.03 -2.76 -5.84
CA SER A 122 -17.19 -3.05 -7.26
C SER A 122 -16.80 -4.51 -7.52
N VAL A 123 -17.42 -5.14 -8.52
CA VAL A 123 -17.08 -6.52 -8.91
C VAL A 123 -15.58 -6.61 -9.25
N GLU A 124 -15.05 -5.61 -9.96
CA GLU A 124 -13.62 -5.49 -10.27
C GLU A 124 -12.75 -5.49 -9.00
N LEU A 125 -13.10 -4.70 -7.98
CA LEU A 125 -12.34 -4.67 -6.72
C LEU A 125 -12.44 -6.00 -5.97
N GLN A 126 -13.62 -6.63 -5.95
CA GLN A 126 -13.81 -7.93 -5.29
C GLN A 126 -12.94 -9.02 -5.94
N GLU A 127 -12.86 -9.03 -7.27
CA GLU A 127 -12.01 -9.96 -8.01
C GLU A 127 -10.51 -9.72 -7.75
N ILE A 128 -10.09 -8.44 -7.68
CA ILE A 128 -8.70 -8.08 -7.34
C ILE A 128 -8.35 -8.59 -5.93
N LEU A 129 -9.24 -8.37 -4.96
CA LEU A 129 -9.02 -8.83 -3.59
C LEU A 129 -8.97 -10.36 -3.51
N ALA A 130 -9.83 -11.06 -4.27
CA ALA A 130 -9.80 -12.52 -4.34
C ALA A 130 -8.50 -13.06 -4.95
N ARG A 131 -7.99 -12.43 -6.02
CA ARG A 131 -6.68 -12.78 -6.59
C ARG A 131 -5.55 -12.52 -5.60
N MET A 132 -5.58 -11.40 -4.89
CA MET A 132 -4.58 -11.07 -3.87
C MET A 132 -4.58 -12.09 -2.73
N ASP A 133 -5.75 -12.49 -2.24
CA ASP A 133 -5.90 -13.54 -1.23
C ASP A 133 -5.30 -14.87 -1.70
N SER A 134 -5.61 -15.30 -2.93
CA SER A 134 -5.02 -16.49 -3.54
C SER A 134 -3.49 -16.41 -3.61
N ARG A 135 -2.92 -15.27 -4.04
CA ARG A 135 -1.46 -15.10 -4.12
C ARG A 135 -0.79 -15.13 -2.74
N ILE A 136 -1.43 -14.54 -1.73
CA ILE A 136 -0.94 -14.58 -0.34
C ILE A 136 -0.96 -16.02 0.18
N ASN A 137 -2.05 -16.74 -0.04
CA ASN A 137 -2.16 -18.15 0.34
C ASN A 137 -1.11 -19.02 -0.37
N ASP A 138 -0.91 -18.82 -1.68
CA ASP A 138 0.09 -19.54 -2.47
C ASP A 138 1.52 -19.24 -2.00
N LEU A 139 1.80 -17.99 -1.60
CA LEU A 139 3.08 -17.64 -1.00
C LEU A 139 3.24 -18.33 0.36
N TYR A 140 2.27 -18.19 1.27
CA TYR A 140 2.31 -18.77 2.62
C TYR A 140 2.50 -20.30 2.58
N THR A 141 1.75 -21.00 1.74
CA THR A 141 1.85 -22.45 1.57
C THR A 141 3.22 -22.90 1.05
N SER A 142 3.94 -22.04 0.32
CA SER A 142 5.29 -22.32 -0.18
C SER A 142 6.43 -21.99 0.79
N LEU A 143 6.18 -21.21 1.85
CA LEU A 143 7.25 -20.82 2.79
C LEU A 143 7.84 -22.05 3.52
N PRO A 144 9.11 -22.01 3.94
CA PRO A 144 9.65 -23.05 4.81
C PRO A 144 9.06 -22.96 6.23
N THR A 145 9.16 -24.04 7.00
CA THR A 145 8.83 -24.03 8.44
C THR A 145 9.68 -23.00 9.18
N ASN A 146 9.10 -22.35 10.18
CA ASN A 146 9.66 -21.24 10.95
C ASN A 146 9.89 -19.94 10.15
N ALA A 147 9.37 -19.83 8.93
CA ALA A 147 9.34 -18.55 8.21
C ALA A 147 8.33 -17.59 8.86
N MET A 148 8.74 -16.33 9.03
CA MET A 148 7.85 -15.24 9.40
C MET A 148 7.35 -14.53 8.14
N LEU A 149 6.04 -14.40 8.01
CA LEU A 149 5.39 -13.61 6.96
C LEU A 149 4.77 -12.37 7.59
N ILE A 150 5.16 -11.21 7.04
CA ILE A 150 4.62 -9.91 7.42
C ILE A 150 3.88 -9.35 6.19
N ILE A 151 2.58 -9.10 6.34
CA ILE A 151 1.74 -8.51 5.30
C ILE A 151 1.35 -7.12 5.75
N CYS A 152 1.90 -6.11 5.10
CA CYS A 152 1.56 -4.72 5.32
C CYS A 152 0.71 -4.22 4.16
N THR A 153 -0.49 -3.74 4.43
CA THR A 153 -1.21 -2.88 3.49
C THR A 153 -0.90 -1.44 3.86
N GLY A 154 -0.40 -0.66 2.90
CA GLY A 154 -0.20 0.78 3.08
C GLY A 154 -1.50 1.51 3.44
N HIS A 155 -1.37 2.82 3.66
CA HIS A 155 -2.41 3.79 4.04
C HIS A 155 -3.65 3.85 3.09
N GLY A 156 -4.45 2.79 2.97
CA GLY A 156 -5.67 2.78 2.14
C GLY A 156 -5.49 3.35 0.72
N ASP A 157 -6.49 4.09 0.24
CA ASP A 157 -6.43 4.81 -1.04
C ASP A 157 -5.71 6.16 -0.90
N ILE A 158 -4.38 6.11 -0.78
CA ILE A 158 -3.52 7.32 -0.76
C ILE A 158 -3.57 8.07 -2.10
N THR A 159 -3.94 7.38 -3.19
CA THR A 159 -3.92 7.97 -4.53
C THR A 159 -4.94 9.08 -4.67
N LEU A 160 -6.11 8.93 -4.02
CA LEU A 160 -7.11 9.98 -3.95
C LEU A 160 -6.60 11.21 -3.17
N VAL A 161 -5.92 11.00 -2.04
CA VAL A 161 -5.32 12.09 -1.25
C VAL A 161 -4.27 12.85 -2.08
N GLN A 162 -3.40 12.12 -2.79
CA GLN A 162 -2.38 12.72 -3.66
C GLN A 162 -3.01 13.50 -4.81
N ARG A 163 -4.05 12.95 -5.46
CA ARG A 163 -4.78 13.61 -6.55
C ARG A 163 -5.45 14.90 -6.08
N LEU A 164 -6.13 14.88 -4.93
CA LEU A 164 -6.80 16.07 -4.40
C LEU A 164 -5.80 17.17 -3.99
N ARG A 165 -4.65 16.80 -3.41
CA ARG A 165 -3.56 17.76 -3.14
C ARG A 165 -3.04 18.39 -4.43
N LYS A 166 -2.88 17.60 -5.48
CA LYS A 166 -2.46 18.09 -6.81
C LYS A 166 -3.49 19.07 -7.39
N MET A 167 -4.78 18.75 -7.33
CA MET A 167 -5.86 19.67 -7.78
C MET A 167 -5.84 21.01 -7.03
N LEU A 168 -5.59 20.99 -5.71
CA LEU A 168 -5.48 22.23 -4.91
C LEU A 168 -4.27 23.10 -5.30
N GLN A 169 -3.18 22.47 -5.74
CA GLN A 169 -1.95 23.15 -6.19
C GLN A 169 -2.11 23.72 -7.60
N GLU A 170 -2.76 22.99 -8.50
CA GLU A 170 -2.90 23.33 -9.92
C GLU A 170 -4.01 24.37 -10.19
N GLN A 171 -4.83 24.73 -9.19
CA GLN A 171 -5.99 25.62 -9.34
C GLN A 171 -6.90 25.20 -10.51
N SER A 172 -7.00 23.91 -10.79
CA SER A 172 -7.82 23.42 -11.90
C SER A 172 -9.27 23.82 -11.71
N GLU A 173 -9.92 24.30 -12.78
CA GLU A 173 -11.36 24.53 -12.81
C GLU A 173 -12.06 23.19 -12.59
N THR A 174 -12.45 22.94 -11.36
CA THR A 174 -13.15 21.73 -10.94
C THR A 174 -14.57 22.11 -10.58
N SER A 175 -15.52 21.22 -10.83
CA SER A 175 -16.94 21.43 -10.50
C SER A 175 -17.19 21.60 -9.00
N ILE A 176 -16.18 21.35 -8.16
CA ILE A 176 -16.25 21.32 -6.71
C ILE A 176 -15.43 22.49 -6.13
N CYS A 177 -16.07 23.31 -5.31
CA CYS A 177 -15.41 24.43 -4.64
C CYS A 177 -14.22 23.98 -3.77
N ARG A 178 -13.15 24.77 -3.75
CA ARG A 178 -11.90 24.50 -3.02
C ARG A 178 -12.11 24.12 -1.55
N GLU A 179 -13.03 24.79 -0.86
CA GLU A 179 -13.35 24.52 0.56
C GLU A 179 -13.88 23.10 0.78
N LYS A 180 -14.66 22.58 -0.18
CA LYS A 180 -15.19 21.22 -0.13
C LYS A 180 -14.09 20.18 -0.33
N ILE A 181 -13.12 20.46 -1.21
CA ILE A 181 -11.94 19.59 -1.41
C ILE A 181 -11.09 19.52 -0.13
N VAL A 182 -10.89 20.66 0.56
CA VAL A 182 -10.15 20.70 1.82
C VAL A 182 -10.82 19.84 2.89
N LYS A 183 -12.14 19.95 3.07
CA LYS A 183 -12.89 19.10 4.02
C LYS A 183 -12.78 17.61 3.71
N ILE A 184 -12.88 17.23 2.44
CA ILE A 184 -12.68 15.82 2.02
C ILE A 184 -11.26 15.36 2.38
N LEU A 185 -10.25 16.19 2.13
CA LEU A 185 -8.86 15.86 2.42
C LEU A 185 -8.61 15.66 3.91
N GLU A 186 -9.20 16.46 4.79
CA GLU A 186 -9.08 16.31 6.24
C GLU A 186 -9.58 14.93 6.70
N GLU A 187 -10.76 14.52 6.23
CA GLU A 187 -11.33 13.21 6.56
C GLU A 187 -10.52 12.04 5.96
N LEU A 188 -10.15 12.14 4.68
CA LEU A 188 -9.34 11.11 4.03
C LEU A 188 -7.95 11.01 4.67
N HIS A 189 -7.38 12.10 5.15
CA HIS A 189 -6.10 12.08 5.83
C HIS A 189 -6.18 11.31 7.14
N ALA A 190 -7.21 11.57 7.96
CA ALA A 190 -7.45 10.83 9.20
C ALA A 190 -7.64 9.33 8.95
N GLN A 191 -8.32 8.94 7.87
CA GLN A 191 -8.48 7.53 7.49
C GLN A 191 -7.21 6.91 6.92
N ALA A 192 -6.41 7.69 6.17
CA ALA A 192 -5.16 7.24 5.59
C ALA A 192 -4.07 7.04 6.65
N GLU A 193 -4.16 7.59 7.86
CA GLU A 193 -3.13 7.38 8.90
C GLU A 193 -3.03 5.95 9.44
N VAL A 194 -3.98 5.07 9.08
CA VAL A 194 -3.99 3.68 9.55
C VAL A 194 -3.35 2.75 8.53
N ALA A 195 -2.24 2.10 8.90
CA ALA A 195 -1.69 0.95 8.19
C ALA A 195 -2.15 -0.35 8.88
N LEU A 196 -2.48 -1.37 8.09
CA LEU A 196 -2.76 -2.70 8.62
C LEU A 196 -1.53 -3.58 8.40
N CYS A 197 -1.08 -4.23 9.46
CA CYS A 197 0.04 -5.17 9.44
C CYS A 197 -0.41 -6.49 10.05
N PHE A 198 -0.34 -7.56 9.29
CA PHE A 198 -0.57 -8.92 9.74
C PHE A 198 0.76 -9.63 9.84
N VAL A 199 0.98 -10.39 10.91
CA VAL A 199 2.20 -11.17 11.12
C VAL A 199 1.79 -12.60 11.43
N CYS A 200 2.38 -13.55 10.72
CA CYS A 200 2.24 -14.96 11.04
C CYS A 200 3.59 -15.68 10.93
N THR A 201 3.73 -16.75 11.70
CA THR A 201 4.85 -17.69 11.60
C THR A 201 4.34 -19.00 11.05
N LYS A 202 5.01 -19.53 10.03
CA LYS A 202 4.69 -20.85 9.51
C LYS A 202 5.19 -21.91 10.47
N HIS A 203 4.26 -22.73 10.94
CA HIS A 203 4.51 -23.90 11.78
C HIS A 203 4.62 -25.16 10.93
#